data_AF-A0A9D1W099-F1
#
_entry.id   AF-A0A9D1W099-F1
#
_cell.length_a   1.000
_cell.length_b   1.000
_cell.length_c   1.000
_cell.angle_alpha   90.00
_cell.angle_beta   90.00
_cell.angle_gamma   90.00
#
_symmetry.space_group_name_H-M   'P 1'
#
loop_
_entity.id
_entity.type
_entity.pdbx_description
1 polymer ?
#
loop_
_entity_poly.entity_id
_entity_poly.type
_entity_poly.pdbx_seq_one_letter_code
_entity_poly.pdbx_strand_id
1 'polypeptide(L)'
;MLSVLLQKREGYAFCYALQDGAAVFYGGMTPAGELVCDEACTQKELMLRTLVFKCMNDFVPRVTTRGVWGVPPERFGFRREGEAYAAELADLRLPHDCKE
;
A
#
# COMPACT_ATOMS: atom_id res chain seq x y z
N MET A 1 14.91 0.65 14.80
CA MET A 1 14.74 -0.59 14.02
C MET A 1 13.44 -0.46 13.26
N LEU A 2 13.45 -0.71 11.95
CA LEU A 2 12.29 -0.63 11.09
C LEU A 2 11.70 -2.03 10.91
N SER A 3 10.41 -2.21 11.19
CA SER A 3 9.71 -3.48 10.97
C SER A 3 8.31 -3.25 10.42
N VAL A 4 7.82 -4.21 9.63
CA VAL A 4 6.45 -4.19 9.08
C VAL A 4 5.79 -5.53 9.37
N LEU A 5 4.71 -5.53 10.14
CA LEU A 5 4.06 -6.75 10.64
C LEU A 5 2.57 -6.73 10.33
N LEU A 6 2.05 -7.86 9.83
CA LEU A 6 0.62 -8.04 9.63
C LEU A 6 -0.10 -8.07 10.98
N GLN A 7 -1.16 -7.27 11.12
CA GLN A 7 -2.02 -7.22 12.30
C GLN A 7 -3.50 -7.34 11.91
N LYS A 8 -4.29 -7.93 12.80
CA LYS A 8 -5.75 -7.91 12.69
C LYS A 8 -6.26 -6.59 13.25
N ARG A 9 -7.08 -5.88 12.47
CA ARG A 9 -7.71 -4.63 12.88
C ARG A 9 -9.11 -4.55 12.28
N GLU A 10 -10.09 -4.13 13.09
CA GLU A 10 -11.47 -3.94 12.63
C GLU A 10 -11.52 -2.86 11.55
N GLY A 11 -12.39 -3.06 10.55
CA GLY A 11 -12.53 -2.15 9.41
C GLY A 11 -11.44 -2.31 8.35
N TYR A 12 -10.62 -3.37 8.40
CA TYR A 12 -9.61 -3.67 7.39
C TYR A 12 -9.70 -5.13 6.93
N ALA A 13 -9.58 -5.36 5.62
CA ALA A 13 -9.41 -6.70 5.07
C ALA A 13 -8.04 -7.28 5.47
N PHE A 14 -7.01 -6.43 5.46
CA PHE A 14 -5.73 -6.68 6.10
C PHE A 14 -5.09 -5.36 6.52
N CYS A 15 -4.27 -5.40 7.56
CA CYS A 15 -3.63 -4.22 8.14
C CYS A 15 -2.18 -4.57 8.48
N TYR A 16 -1.25 -3.66 8.22
CA TYR A 16 0.15 -3.75 8.59
C TYR A 16 0.49 -2.62 9.56
N ALA A 17 1.27 -2.96 10.58
CA ALA A 17 1.91 -2.01 11.46
C ALA A 17 3.36 -1.84 11.02
N LEU A 18 3.72 -0.62 10.61
CA LEU A 18 5.09 -0.19 10.35
C LEU A 18 5.61 0.51 11.60
N GLN A 19 6.61 -0.10 12.22
CA GLN A 19 7.29 0.47 13.38
C GLN A 19 8.56 1.16 12.92
N ASP A 20 8.66 2.47 13.18
CA ASP A 20 9.84 3.29 12.92
C ASP A 20 10.36 3.84 14.24
N GLY A 21 11.26 3.08 14.88
CA GLY A 21 11.74 3.39 16.23
C GLY A 21 10.64 3.26 17.28
N ALA A 22 10.25 4.38 17.89
CA ALA A 22 9.18 4.44 18.89
C ALA A 22 7.80 4.73 18.28
N ALA A 23 7.74 5.15 17.01
CA ALA A 23 6.49 5.42 16.32
C ALA A 23 5.96 4.14 15.65
N VAL A 24 4.64 3.98 15.68
CA VAL A 24 3.93 2.90 14.96
C VAL A 24 2.91 3.56 14.05
N PHE A 25 3.00 3.24 12.77
CA PHE A 25 2.10 3.70 11.73
C PHE A 25 1.36 2.51 11.13
N TYR A 26 0.12 2.72 10.73
CA TYR A 26 -0.71 1.68 10.14
C TYR A 26 -0.99 1.95 8.68
N GLY A 27 -1.14 0.87 7.92
CA GLY A 27 -1.61 0.90 6.55
C GLY A 27 -2.27 -0.41 6.21
N GLY A 28 -3.24 -0.39 5.33
CA GLY A 28 -4.07 -1.57 5.08
C GLY A 28 -5.00 -1.39 3.90
N MET A 29 -5.78 -2.42 3.65
CA MET A 29 -6.86 -2.40 2.68
C MET A 29 -8.20 -2.32 3.40
N THR A 30 -9.02 -1.35 3.04
CA THR A 30 -10.41 -1.26 3.52
C THR A 30 -11.26 -2.39 2.91
N PRO A 31 -12.46 -2.69 3.46
CA PRO A 31 -13.38 -3.64 2.86
C PRO A 31 -13.82 -3.28 1.44
N ALA A 32 -13.71 -2.01 1.05
CA ALA A 32 -14.00 -1.54 -0.30
C ALA A 32 -12.85 -1.77 -1.31
N GLY A 33 -11.72 -2.34 -0.86
CA GLY A 33 -10.54 -2.58 -1.72
C GLY A 33 -9.62 -1.36 -1.88
N GLU A 34 -9.78 -0.33 -1.04
CA GLU A 34 -8.94 0.88 -1.07
C GLU A 34 -7.73 0.70 -0.13
N LEU A 35 -6.52 0.92 -0.64
CA LEU A 35 -5.30 1.00 0.15
C LEU A 35 -5.20 2.37 0.80
N VAL A 36 -4.97 2.36 2.11
CA VAL A 36 -4.82 3.55 2.95
C VAL A 36 -3.62 3.40 3.88
N CYS A 37 -3.06 4.51 4.33
CA CYS A 37 -2.09 4.56 5.42
C CYS A 37 -2.30 5.79 6.29
N ASP A 38 -1.76 5.74 7.50
CA ASP A 38 -1.74 6.90 8.40
C ASP A 38 -1.03 8.07 7.72
N GLU A 39 -1.64 9.26 7.80
CA GLU A 39 -1.11 10.46 7.15
C GLU A 39 0.31 10.81 7.63
N ALA A 40 0.58 10.56 8.91
CA ALA A 40 1.86 10.79 9.57
C ALA A 40 2.93 9.72 9.27
N CYS A 41 2.60 8.66 8.52
CA CYS A 41 3.55 7.60 8.17
C CYS A 41 4.76 8.20 7.44
N THR A 42 5.95 8.02 8.02
CA THR A 42 7.22 8.52 7.48
C THR A 42 7.70 7.72 6.28
N GLN A 43 7.28 6.46 6.17
CA GLN A 43 7.73 5.48 5.19
C GLN A 43 6.58 5.01 4.28
N LYS A 44 5.85 5.97 3.68
CA LYS A 44 4.67 5.69 2.86
C LYS A 44 4.94 4.80 1.65
N GLU A 45 6.07 5.00 0.97
CA GLU A 45 6.48 4.14 -0.15
C GLU A 45 6.70 2.70 0.29
N LEU A 46 7.39 2.49 1.42
CA LEU A 46 7.61 1.15 1.96
C LEU A 46 6.27 0.50 2.34
N MET A 47 5.38 1.24 3.00
CA MET A 47 4.03 0.76 3.31
C MET A 47 3.28 0.36 2.04
N LEU A 48 3.22 1.24 1.03
CA LEU A 48 2.55 0.94 -0.25
C LEU A 48 3.12 -0.32 -0.90
N ARG A 49 4.45 -0.46 -0.92
CA ARG A 49 5.13 -1.65 -1.45
C ARG A 49 4.70 -2.92 -0.72
N THR A 50 4.61 -2.89 0.61
CA THR A 50 4.12 -4.03 1.40
C THR A 50 2.66 -4.35 1.09
N LEU A 51 1.80 -3.34 1.00
CA LEU A 51 0.38 -3.53 0.70
C LEU A 51 0.17 -4.12 -0.70
N VAL A 52 0.85 -3.56 -1.72
CA VAL A 52 0.80 -4.06 -3.10
C VAL A 52 1.32 -5.50 -3.18
N PHE A 53 2.44 -5.81 -2.53
CA PHE A 53 2.95 -7.18 -2.48
C PHE A 53 1.94 -8.14 -1.86
N LYS A 54 1.23 -7.72 -0.80
CA LYS A 54 0.16 -8.52 -0.21
C LYS A 54 -1.00 -8.73 -1.18
N CYS A 55 -1.46 -7.68 -1.87
CA CYS A 55 -2.50 -7.79 -2.90
C CYS A 55 -2.13 -8.75 -4.02
N MET A 56 -0.88 -8.72 -4.48
CA MET A 56 -0.38 -9.63 -5.51
C MET A 56 -0.39 -11.09 -5.03
N ASN A 57 0.06 -11.36 -3.80
CA ASN A 57 0.08 -12.72 -3.23
C ASN A 57 -1.32 -13.26 -2.93
N ASP A 58 -2.25 -12.39 -2.55
CA ASP A 58 -3.64 -12.77 -2.26
C ASP A 58 -4.53 -12.75 -3.51
N PHE A 59 -3.93 -12.51 -4.70
CA PHE A 59 -4.63 -12.44 -5.98
C PHE A 59 -5.83 -11.47 -5.95
N VAL A 60 -5.68 -10.32 -5.29
CA VAL A 60 -6.74 -9.31 -5.20
C VAL A 60 -7.01 -8.77 -6.61
N PRO A 61 -8.23 -8.91 -7.14
CA PRO A 61 -8.51 -8.67 -8.56
C PRO A 61 -8.33 -7.21 -8.95
N ARG A 62 -8.83 -6.31 -8.10
CA ARG A 62 -8.76 -4.86 -8.29
C ARG A 62 -8.45 -4.17 -6.97
N VAL A 63 -7.55 -3.20 -7.03
CA VAL A 63 -7.10 -2.43 -5.88
C VAL A 63 -7.19 -0.95 -6.22
N THR A 64 -7.69 -0.14 -5.29
CA THR A 64 -7.77 1.31 -5.45
C THR A 64 -6.93 2.02 -4.39
N THR A 65 -6.53 3.25 -4.64
CA THR A 65 -5.83 4.08 -3.66
C THR A 65 -5.87 5.57 -4.00
N ARG A 66 -5.46 6.43 -3.06
CA ARG A 66 -5.28 7.87 -3.26
C ARG A 66 -3.83 8.21 -3.55
N GLY A 67 -3.58 9.39 -4.10
CA GLY A 67 -2.23 9.89 -4.41
C GLY A 67 -1.43 10.40 -3.20
N VAL A 68 -1.57 9.77 -2.02
CA VAL A 68 -1.02 10.28 -0.74
C VAL A 68 0.30 9.66 -0.32
N TRP A 69 0.94 8.88 -1.19
CA TRP A 69 2.05 7.97 -0.85
C TRP A 69 3.45 8.58 -0.92
N GLY A 70 3.57 9.87 -1.27
CA GLY A 70 4.87 10.53 -1.49
C GLY A 70 5.60 10.08 -2.76
N VAL A 71 5.09 9.06 -3.45
CA VAL A 71 5.55 8.58 -4.76
C VAL A 71 4.35 8.39 -5.69
N PRO A 72 4.54 8.50 -7.02
CA PRO A 72 3.48 8.26 -7.99
C PRO A 72 2.97 6.80 -7.90
N PRO A 73 1.68 6.56 -7.61
CA PRO A 73 1.10 5.22 -7.61
C PRO A 73 1.30 4.48 -8.93
N GLU A 74 1.47 5.19 -10.04
CA GLU A 74 1.73 4.66 -11.38
C GLU A 74 3.00 3.78 -11.46
N ARG A 75 3.98 4.02 -10.58
CA ARG A 75 5.17 3.16 -10.44
C ARG A 75 4.79 1.73 -10.06
N PHE A 76 3.69 1.57 -9.31
CA PHE A 76 3.16 0.28 -8.86
C PHE A 76 2.11 -0.31 -9.81
N GLY A 77 1.89 0.31 -10.98
CA GLY A 77 0.94 -0.16 -11.98
C GLY A 77 -0.46 0.45 -11.87
N PHE A 78 -0.67 1.38 -10.94
CA PHE A 78 -1.95 2.07 -10.85
C PHE A 78 -2.15 3.05 -12.00
N ARG A 79 -3.39 3.18 -12.44
CA ARG A 79 -3.84 4.15 -13.43
C ARG A 79 -4.78 5.14 -12.75
N ARG A 80 -4.69 6.41 -13.13
CA ARG A 80 -5.56 7.44 -12.56
C ARG A 80 -6.98 7.27 -13.08
N GLU A 81 -7.93 7.14 -12.16
CA GLU A 81 -9.37 7.12 -12.41
C GLU A 81 -10.01 8.27 -11.61
N GLY A 82 -10.05 9.46 -12.24
CA GLY A 82 -10.56 10.67 -11.60
C GLY A 82 -9.69 11.17 -10.44
N GLU A 83 -10.24 11.13 -9.23
CA GLU A 83 -9.59 11.53 -7.97
C GLU A 83 -8.88 10.37 -7.23
N ALA A 84 -8.97 9.16 -7.78
CA ALA A 84 -8.34 7.97 -7.25
C ALA A 84 -7.45 7.31 -8.29
N TYR A 85 -6.73 6.29 -7.85
CA TYR A 85 -5.86 5.45 -8.65
C TYR A 85 -6.37 4.01 -8.52
N ALA A 86 -6.41 3.26 -9.60
CA ALA A 86 -6.81 1.86 -9.60
C ALA A 86 -5.82 1.01 -10.38
N ALA A 87 -5.62 -0.21 -9.91
CA ALA A 87 -4.83 -1.23 -10.58
C ALA A 87 -5.59 -2.56 -10.54
N GLU A 88 -5.62 -3.25 -11.68
CA GLU A 88 -6.01 -4.66 -11.73
C GLU A 88 -4.80 -5.53 -11.38
N LEU A 89 -5.04 -6.76 -10.94
CA LEU A 89 -3.98 -7.71 -10.57
C LEU A 89 -2.90 -7.86 -11.66
N ALA A 90 -3.31 -7.83 -12.93
CA ALA A 90 -2.41 -7.97 -14.08
C ALA A 90 -1.48 -6.75 -14.28
N ASP A 91 -1.86 -5.58 -13.79
CA ASP A 91 -1.08 -4.35 -13.90
C ASP A 91 -0.20 -4.10 -12.67
N LEU A 92 -0.56 -4.66 -11.51
CA LEU A 92 0.18 -4.50 -10.27
C LEU A 92 1.63 -4.97 -10.39
N ARG A 93 2.54 -4.11 -9.96
CA ARG A 93 3.98 -4.40 -9.97
C ARG A 93 4.68 -3.74 -8.79
N LEU A 94 5.77 -4.34 -8.38
CA LEU A 94 6.68 -3.72 -7.43
C LEU A 94 7.81 -3.08 -8.23
N PRO A 95 7.94 -1.74 -8.25
CA PRO A 95 9.11 -1.12 -8.83
C PRO A 95 10.33 -1.61 -8.04
N HIS A 96 11.20 -2.37 -8.70
CA HIS A 96 12.51 -2.64 -8.16
C HIS A 96 13.34 -1.38 -8.37
N ASP A 97 13.87 -0.81 -7.30
CA ASP A 97 14.90 0.24 -7.34
C ASP A 97 16.22 -0.41 -7.83
N CYS A 98 16.22 -1.00 -9.04
CA CYS A 98 17.45 -1.18 -9.80
C CYS A 98 17.68 0.14 -10.52
N LYS A 99 18.32 1.08 -9.82
CA LYS A 99 19.04 2.15 -10.50
C LYS A 99 20.14 1.49 -11.32
N GLU A 100 20.03 1.56 -12.64
CA GLU A 100 21.22 1.55 -13.51
C GLU A 100 21.94 2.89 -13.40
#